data_AF-A0A388NVJ1-F1
#
_entry.id   AF-A0A388NVJ1-F1
#
_cell.length_a   1.000
_cell.length_b   1.000
_cell.length_c   1.000
_cell.angle_alpha   90.00
_cell.angle_beta   90.00
_cell.angle_gamma   90.00
#
_symmetry.space_group_name_H-M   'P 1'
#
loop_
_entity.id
_entity.type
_entity.pdbx_description
1 polymer ?
#
loop_
_entity_poly.entity_id
_entity_poly.type
_entity_poly.pdbx_seq_one_letter_code
_entity_poly.pdbx_strand_id
1 'polypeptide(L)'
;MWWLAGWWLAPLVLFTWHATDVFPHYFITTLPAPFLLAGAALGSWLAAAPARMRSLAWSGCAAVAALQIIAWGSLLQFVSVTSTPGGFGTPAGMQLAAVTSAKALARSAQLPEILVVSDGADPLTAEDAAVFDAWLRGSAHRLVNGTANAVRPANGAVVLVTGNAAPAQELYAGWAVQTQRVPLRAGAGFITVYALPAGSSDRAALQPFAEPRTLANGVTLLGLQRIAADLQWRIVWQTGAPGNQDFHFFNHLLLADGTRVAQADAAAFSALQWRAADEVHSFFAASSADAAAITQLRVGMYTYPDLANVPVVDALGNPQADAATIAWPQAVAP
;
A
#
# COMPACT_ATOMS: atom_id res chain seq x y z
N MET A 1 -5.40 -2.86 47.63
CA MET A 1 -3.98 -2.57 47.34
C MET A 1 -3.24 -3.80 46.84
N TRP A 2 -3.31 -4.96 47.51
CA TRP A 2 -2.61 -6.19 47.08
C TRP A 2 -2.93 -6.66 45.65
N TRP A 3 -4.20 -6.57 45.24
CA TRP A 3 -4.59 -6.93 43.87
C TRP A 3 -4.02 -5.97 42.81
N LEU A 4 -3.92 -4.67 43.12
CA LEU A 4 -3.31 -3.66 42.23
C LEU A 4 -1.81 -3.87 42.12
N ALA A 5 -1.13 -4.17 43.22
CA ALA A 5 0.29 -4.51 43.20
C ALA A 5 0.54 -5.80 42.40
N GLY A 6 -0.33 -6.80 42.56
CA GLY A 6 -0.30 -8.03 41.76
C GLY A 6 -0.49 -7.75 40.27
N TRP A 7 -1.46 -6.90 39.88
CA TRP A 7 -1.67 -6.51 38.48
C TRP A 7 -0.46 -5.75 37.91
N TRP A 8 0.11 -4.80 38.65
CA TRP A 8 1.28 -4.06 38.20
C TRP A 8 2.51 -4.96 38.00
N LEU A 9 2.76 -5.88 38.94
CA LEU A 9 3.94 -6.73 38.94
C LEU A 9 3.82 -7.97 38.05
N ALA A 10 2.61 -8.46 37.77
CA ALA A 10 2.42 -9.72 37.05
C ALA A 10 3.07 -9.73 35.66
N PRO A 11 2.89 -8.71 34.79
CA PRO A 11 3.57 -8.70 33.49
C PRO A 11 5.09 -8.54 33.62
N LEU A 12 5.59 -7.82 34.62
CA LEU A 12 7.03 -7.72 34.88
C LEU A 12 7.63 -9.09 35.22
N VAL A 13 6.94 -9.88 36.03
CA VAL A 13 7.38 -11.24 36.39
C VAL A 13 7.24 -12.19 35.20
N LEU A 14 6.09 -12.18 34.50
CA LEU A 14 5.84 -13.06 33.37
C LEU A 14 6.81 -12.81 32.21
N PHE A 15 7.17 -11.55 31.94
CA PHE A 15 8.15 -11.19 30.91
C PHE A 15 9.61 -11.23 31.41
N THR A 16 9.91 -11.74 32.60
CA THR A 16 11.31 -12.10 32.95
C THR A 16 11.76 -13.39 32.27
N TRP A 17 10.82 -14.25 31.88
CA TRP A 17 11.11 -15.48 31.15
C TRP A 17 10.30 -15.51 29.84
N HIS A 18 10.97 -15.22 28.73
CA HIS A 18 10.34 -15.15 27.42
C HIS A 18 11.19 -15.86 26.36
N ALA A 19 10.52 -16.47 25.38
CA ALA A 19 11.17 -17.12 24.23
C ALA A 19 11.18 -16.21 22.98
N THR A 20 10.48 -15.08 23.04
CA THR A 20 10.35 -14.10 21.95
C THR A 20 10.75 -12.72 22.45
N ASP A 21 11.02 -11.78 21.54
CA ASP A 21 11.34 -10.41 21.92
C ASP A 21 10.22 -9.75 22.74
N VAL A 22 10.61 -9.01 23.77
CA VAL A 22 9.69 -8.25 24.63
C VAL A 22 9.76 -6.79 24.23
N PHE A 23 8.61 -6.24 23.85
CA PHE A 23 8.51 -4.84 23.44
C PHE A 23 7.87 -3.98 24.55
N PRO A 24 8.25 -2.70 24.68
CA PRO A 24 7.69 -1.81 25.71
C PRO A 24 6.16 -1.71 25.71
N HIS A 25 5.53 -1.83 24.54
CA HIS A 25 4.08 -1.74 24.41
C HIS A 25 3.32 -2.90 25.08
N TYR A 26 3.98 -4.01 25.41
CA TYR A 26 3.37 -5.11 26.18
C TYR A 26 3.00 -4.69 27.61
N PHE A 27 3.69 -3.70 28.16
CA PHE A 27 3.46 -3.20 29.52
C PHE A 27 2.35 -2.12 29.59
N ILE A 28 1.77 -1.70 28.47
CA ILE A 28 0.68 -0.69 28.47
C ILE A 28 -0.50 -1.16 29.35
N THR A 29 -0.78 -2.46 29.35
CA THR A 29 -1.85 -3.07 30.16
C THR A 29 -1.58 -3.00 31.68
N THR A 30 -0.34 -2.74 32.11
CA THR A 30 0.01 -2.55 33.53
C THR A 30 -0.21 -1.12 34.02
N LEU A 31 -0.23 -0.14 33.11
CA LEU A 31 -0.23 1.28 33.45
C LEU A 31 -1.35 1.72 34.40
N PRO A 32 -2.60 1.21 34.34
CA PRO A 32 -3.65 1.67 35.25
C PRO A 32 -3.37 1.38 36.73
N ALA A 33 -2.71 0.26 37.03
CA ALA A 33 -2.48 -0.20 38.40
C ALA A 33 -1.64 0.77 39.28
N PRO A 34 -0.47 1.26 38.84
CA PRO A 34 0.31 2.24 39.61
C PRO A 34 -0.42 3.57 39.78
N PHE A 35 -1.22 4.02 38.79
CA PHE A 35 -2.02 5.26 38.95
C PHE A 35 -3.12 5.11 40.01
N LEU A 36 -3.81 3.96 40.04
CA LEU A 36 -4.81 3.67 41.06
C LEU A 36 -4.19 3.54 42.46
N LEU A 37 -3.00 2.94 42.58
CA LEU A 37 -2.25 2.88 43.84
C LEU A 37 -1.84 4.27 44.32
N ALA A 38 -1.30 5.11 43.43
CA ALA A 38 -0.93 6.49 43.75
C ALA A 38 -2.15 7.30 44.21
N GLY A 39 -3.29 7.16 43.53
CA GLY A 39 -4.54 7.80 43.91
C GLY A 39 -5.07 7.34 45.27
N ALA A 40 -5.06 6.02 45.54
CA ALA A 40 -5.49 5.48 46.83
C ALA A 40 -4.59 5.94 47.99
N ALA A 41 -3.27 5.92 47.78
CA ALA A 41 -2.29 6.40 48.76
C ALA A 41 -2.49 7.89 49.06
N LEU A 42 -2.55 8.72 48.01
CA LEU A 42 -2.77 10.16 48.15
C LEU A 42 -4.12 10.46 48.83
N GLY A 43 -5.18 9.76 48.44
CA GLY A 43 -6.51 9.92 49.03
C GLY A 43 -6.53 9.58 50.53
N SER A 44 -5.90 8.47 50.92
CA SER A 44 -5.80 8.07 52.33
C SER A 44 -5.02 9.08 53.18
N TRP A 45 -3.93 9.63 52.64
CA TRP A 45 -3.14 10.67 53.30
C TRP A 45 -3.92 11.99 53.43
N LEU A 46 -4.60 12.41 52.37
CA LEU A 46 -5.40 13.63 52.35
C LEU A 46 -6.61 13.58 53.29
N ALA A 47 -7.16 12.40 53.56
CA ALA A 47 -8.27 12.24 54.50
C ALA A 47 -7.89 12.63 55.94
N ALA A 48 -6.63 12.44 56.33
CA ALA A 48 -6.09 12.82 57.63
C ALA A 48 -5.41 14.20 57.65
N ALA A 49 -5.26 14.85 56.49
CA ALA A 49 -4.49 16.09 56.36
C ALA A 49 -5.32 17.35 56.69
N PRO A 50 -4.69 18.41 57.24
CA PRO A 50 -5.33 19.71 57.45
C PRO A 50 -5.89 20.31 56.15
N ALA A 51 -6.95 21.12 56.25
CA ALA A 51 -7.63 21.73 55.09
C ALA A 51 -6.66 22.48 54.16
N ARG A 52 -5.68 23.20 54.70
CA ARG A 52 -4.67 23.93 53.91
C ARG A 52 -3.79 23.00 53.06
N MET A 53 -3.37 21.86 53.62
CA MET A 53 -2.58 20.86 52.87
C MET A 53 -3.41 20.17 51.80
N ARG A 54 -4.69 19.91 52.08
CA ARG A 54 -5.62 19.40 51.07
C ARG A 54 -5.78 20.37 49.90
N SER A 55 -6.00 21.65 50.17
CA SER A 55 -6.09 22.66 49.12
C SER A 55 -4.80 22.75 48.31
N LEU A 56 -3.63 22.73 48.96
CA LEU A 56 -2.34 22.74 48.27
C LEU A 56 -2.15 21.51 47.37
N ALA A 57 -2.50 20.32 47.86
CA ALA A 57 -2.40 19.08 47.09
C ALA A 57 -3.32 19.11 45.86
N TRP A 58 -4.57 19.53 46.02
CA TRP A 58 -5.50 19.67 44.90
C TRP A 58 -5.04 20.72 43.89
N SER A 59 -4.53 21.86 44.34
CA SER A 59 -3.92 22.86 43.46
C SER A 59 -2.71 22.29 42.72
N GLY A 60 -1.88 21.48 43.39
CA GLY A 60 -0.75 20.77 42.77
C GLY A 60 -1.21 19.79 41.70
N CYS A 61 -2.22 18.96 41.99
CA CYS A 61 -2.82 18.06 41.00
C CYS A 61 -3.41 18.83 39.81
N ALA A 62 -4.11 19.93 40.07
CA ALA A 62 -4.67 20.79 39.02
C ALA A 62 -3.57 21.43 38.16
N ALA A 63 -2.48 21.89 38.78
CA ALA A 63 -1.32 22.43 38.08
C ALA A 63 -0.64 21.37 37.20
N VAL A 64 -0.43 20.16 37.71
CA VAL A 64 0.12 19.04 36.93
C VAL A 64 -0.82 18.69 35.77
N ALA A 65 -2.12 18.60 36.00
CA ALA A 65 -3.10 18.33 34.95
C ALA A 65 -3.07 19.43 33.87
N ALA A 66 -3.02 20.70 34.26
CA ALA A 66 -2.90 21.83 33.34
C ALA A 66 -1.60 21.75 32.52
N LEU A 67 -0.46 21.45 33.15
CA LEU A 67 0.82 21.25 32.46
C LEU A 67 0.77 20.08 31.47
N GLN A 68 0.12 18.97 31.83
CA GLN A 68 -0.05 17.82 30.94
C GLN A 68 -0.96 18.17 29.75
N ILE A 69 -2.03 18.92 29.96
CA ILE A 69 -2.91 19.41 28.87
C ILE A 69 -2.12 20.33 27.93
N ILE A 70 -1.32 21.25 28.48
CA ILE A 70 -0.47 22.15 27.68
C ILE A 70 0.56 21.33 26.89
N ALA A 71 1.28 20.41 27.54
CA ALA A 71 2.29 19.57 26.89
C ALA A 71 1.68 18.71 25.77
N TRP A 72 0.52 18.11 26.02
CA TRP A 72 -0.22 17.35 25.01
C TRP A 72 -0.68 18.23 23.84
N GLY A 73 -1.24 19.40 24.13
CA GLY A 73 -1.64 20.38 23.12
C GLY A 73 -0.45 20.84 22.27
N SER A 74 0.69 21.12 22.89
CA SER A 74 1.93 21.47 22.19
C SER A 74 2.44 20.33 21.33
N LEU A 75 2.38 19.08 21.81
CA LEU A 75 2.74 17.90 21.02
C LEU A 75 1.82 17.75 19.80
N LEU A 76 0.51 17.85 19.97
CA LEU A 76 -0.44 17.77 18.86
C LEU A 76 -0.22 18.89 17.84
N GLN A 77 0.00 20.12 18.32
CA GLN A 77 0.31 21.25 17.47
C GLN A 77 1.60 20.98 16.68
N PHE A 78 2.67 20.54 17.34
CA PHE A 78 3.93 20.17 16.70
C PHE A 78 3.73 19.09 15.64
N VAL A 79 3.06 17.98 15.98
CA VAL A 79 2.79 16.86 15.06
C VAL A 79 1.90 17.27 13.88
N SER A 80 1.06 18.30 14.04
CA SER A 80 0.20 18.81 12.97
C SER A 80 0.92 19.69 11.94
N VAL A 81 2.08 20.27 12.28
CA VAL A 81 2.81 21.18 11.36
C VAL A 81 4.18 20.64 10.96
N THR A 82 4.83 19.86 11.81
CA THR A 82 6.20 19.39 11.62
C THR A 82 6.23 17.96 11.10
N SER A 83 6.91 17.75 9.97
CA SER A 83 7.18 16.40 9.46
C SER A 83 8.04 15.62 10.47
N THR A 84 7.59 14.42 10.83
CA THR A 84 8.27 13.53 11.79
C THR A 84 8.54 12.16 11.16
N PRO A 85 9.49 12.04 10.21
CA PRO A 85 9.80 10.77 9.55
C PRO A 85 10.18 9.69 10.58
N GLY A 86 9.57 8.51 10.49
CA GLY A 86 9.76 7.42 11.46
C GLY A 86 9.20 7.68 12.86
N GLY A 87 8.56 8.84 13.09
CA GLY A 87 7.93 9.23 14.35
C GLY A 87 6.41 9.12 14.27
N PHE A 88 5.73 10.28 14.25
CA PHE A 88 4.27 10.31 14.16
C PHE A 88 3.81 10.27 12.70
N GLY A 89 2.88 9.35 12.40
CA GLY A 89 2.22 9.25 11.10
C GLY A 89 1.50 10.53 10.67
N THR A 90 1.00 10.53 9.44
CA THR A 90 0.24 11.67 8.91
C THR A 90 -1.03 11.92 9.72
N PRO A 91 -1.30 13.15 10.18
CA PRO A 91 -2.51 13.45 10.93
C PRO A 91 -3.78 13.06 10.17
N ALA A 92 -4.71 12.40 10.87
CA ALA A 92 -5.95 11.89 10.28
C ALA A 92 -6.76 12.98 9.52
N GLY A 93 -6.77 14.22 10.02
CA GLY A 93 -7.46 15.34 9.35
C GLY A 93 -6.94 15.61 7.92
N MET A 94 -5.64 15.42 7.66
CA MET A 94 -5.06 15.60 6.33
C MET A 94 -5.44 14.46 5.38
N GLN A 95 -5.43 13.22 5.86
CA GLN A 95 -5.89 12.05 5.11
C GLN A 95 -7.39 12.15 4.78
N LEU A 96 -8.21 12.58 5.76
CA LEU A 96 -9.64 12.81 5.56
C LEU A 96 -9.93 13.94 4.58
N ALA A 97 -9.09 14.98 4.53
CA ALA A 97 -9.19 16.04 3.51
C ALA A 97 -8.94 15.47 2.11
N ALA A 98 -7.96 14.57 1.94
CA ALA A 98 -7.72 13.88 0.68
C ALA A 98 -8.88 12.96 0.28
N VAL A 99 -9.44 12.20 1.23
CA VAL A 99 -10.64 11.37 1.00
C VAL A 99 -11.84 12.23 0.60
N THR A 100 -12.03 13.37 1.25
CA THR A 100 -13.13 14.30 0.94
C THR A 100 -12.96 14.89 -0.46
N SER A 101 -11.75 15.30 -0.83
CA SER A 101 -11.40 15.75 -2.18
C SER A 101 -11.66 14.66 -3.22
N ALA A 102 -11.22 13.41 -2.97
CA ALA A 102 -11.46 12.29 -3.87
C ALA A 102 -12.96 11.98 -4.05
N LYS A 103 -13.74 11.93 -2.96
CA LYS A 103 -15.20 11.72 -3.02
C LYS A 103 -15.94 12.87 -3.68
N ALA A 104 -15.47 14.11 -3.51
CA ALA A 104 -16.04 15.27 -4.21
C ALA A 104 -15.78 15.18 -5.72
N LEU A 105 -14.54 14.87 -6.10
CA LEU A 105 -14.13 14.72 -7.50
C LEU A 105 -14.86 13.55 -8.19
N ALA A 106 -15.00 12.41 -7.51
CA ALA A 106 -15.72 11.25 -8.04
C ALA A 106 -17.18 11.60 -8.33
N ARG A 107 -17.84 12.32 -7.42
CA ARG A 107 -19.23 12.80 -7.61
C ARG A 107 -19.34 13.81 -8.74
N SER A 108 -18.47 14.82 -8.80
CA SER A 108 -18.55 15.88 -9.81
C SER A 108 -18.24 15.38 -11.22
N ALA A 109 -17.27 14.46 -11.35
CA ALA A 109 -16.88 13.86 -12.62
C ALA A 109 -17.67 12.59 -12.97
N GLN A 110 -18.62 12.19 -12.12
CA GLN A 110 -19.43 10.96 -12.28
C GLN A 110 -18.57 9.70 -12.46
N LEU A 111 -17.46 9.61 -11.75
CA LEU A 111 -16.55 8.47 -11.81
C LEU A 111 -16.98 7.39 -10.80
N PRO A 112 -16.97 6.11 -11.19
CA PRO A 112 -17.64 5.05 -10.44
C PRO A 112 -16.88 4.57 -9.20
N GLU A 113 -15.59 4.85 -9.10
CA GLU A 113 -14.74 4.32 -8.04
C GLU A 113 -13.55 5.22 -7.70
N ILE A 114 -12.90 4.89 -6.58
CA ILE A 114 -11.63 5.46 -6.14
C ILE A 114 -10.56 4.37 -6.10
N LEU A 115 -9.43 4.57 -6.77
CA LEU A 115 -8.23 3.76 -6.55
C LEU A 115 -7.35 4.44 -5.52
N VAL A 116 -6.90 3.69 -4.51
CA VAL A 116 -5.85 4.13 -3.58
C VAL A 116 -4.55 3.51 -4.04
N VAL A 117 -3.53 4.33 -4.25
CA VAL A 117 -2.22 3.90 -4.72
C VAL A 117 -1.18 4.28 -3.68
N SER A 118 -0.54 3.27 -3.11
CA SER A 118 0.47 3.35 -2.05
C SER A 118 1.63 2.38 -2.34
N ASP A 119 2.60 2.27 -1.44
CA ASP A 119 3.71 1.31 -1.52
C ASP A 119 3.32 -0.14 -1.20
N GLY A 120 2.06 -0.38 -0.84
CA GLY A 120 1.45 -1.69 -0.67
C GLY A 120 -0.05 -1.65 -0.95
N ALA A 121 -0.67 -2.82 -1.13
CA ALA A 121 -2.10 -2.95 -1.41
C ALA A 121 -2.88 -3.76 -0.37
N ASP A 122 -2.19 -4.54 0.47
CA ASP A 122 -2.82 -5.39 1.48
C ASP A 122 -3.05 -4.60 2.77
N PRO A 123 -4.30 -4.35 3.18
CA PRO A 123 -4.60 -3.58 4.40
C PRO A 123 -4.22 -4.32 5.69
N LEU A 124 -3.85 -5.60 5.64
CA LEU A 124 -3.35 -6.32 6.82
C LEU A 124 -1.87 -6.03 7.10
N THR A 125 -1.12 -5.59 6.09
CA THR A 125 0.35 -5.45 6.16
C THR A 125 0.84 -4.06 5.78
N ALA A 126 0.10 -3.30 4.97
CA ALA A 126 0.46 -1.96 4.52
C ALA A 126 -0.38 -0.87 5.21
N GLU A 127 0.29 0.07 5.88
CA GLU A 127 -0.34 1.13 6.70
C GLU A 127 -1.30 2.00 5.88
N ASP A 128 -0.83 2.58 4.77
CA ASP A 128 -1.65 3.47 3.94
C ASP A 128 -2.86 2.71 3.36
N ALA A 129 -2.67 1.47 2.90
CA ALA A 129 -3.76 0.63 2.41
C ALA A 129 -4.83 0.41 3.50
N ALA A 130 -4.42 0.09 4.73
CA ALA A 130 -5.31 -0.11 5.88
C ALA A 130 -6.09 1.15 6.24
N VAL A 131 -5.40 2.29 6.30
CA VAL A 131 -5.98 3.58 6.68
C VAL A 131 -7.01 4.03 5.65
N PHE A 132 -6.68 3.98 4.36
CA PHE A 132 -7.60 4.43 3.31
C PHE A 132 -8.73 3.44 3.04
N ASP A 133 -8.53 2.12 3.22
CA ASP A 133 -9.63 1.14 3.23
C ASP A 133 -10.68 1.50 4.29
N ALA A 134 -10.23 1.83 5.50
CA ALA A 134 -11.11 2.27 6.59
C ALA A 134 -11.83 3.60 6.27
N TRP A 135 -11.11 4.61 5.76
CA TRP A 135 -11.72 5.92 5.46
C TRP A 135 -12.66 5.93 4.25
N LEU A 136 -12.45 5.02 3.30
CA LEU A 136 -13.27 4.87 2.11
C LEU A 136 -14.41 3.86 2.27
N ARG A 137 -14.63 3.31 3.48
CA ARG A 137 -15.81 2.49 3.77
C ARG A 137 -17.10 3.17 3.32
N GLY A 138 -17.95 2.39 2.65
CA GLY A 138 -19.18 2.87 2.04
C GLY A 138 -18.99 3.58 0.69
N SER A 139 -17.79 3.63 0.13
CA SER A 139 -17.50 4.07 -1.23
C SER A 139 -16.83 2.94 -2.01
N ALA A 140 -17.16 2.78 -3.29
CA ALA A 140 -16.50 1.79 -4.13
C ALA A 140 -15.02 2.18 -4.32
N HIS A 141 -14.11 1.33 -3.84
CA HIS A 141 -12.69 1.58 -3.93
C HIS A 141 -11.88 0.29 -4.11
N ARG A 142 -10.64 0.45 -4.57
CA ARG A 142 -9.65 -0.62 -4.75
C ARG A 142 -8.27 -0.14 -4.33
N LEU A 143 -7.45 -1.05 -3.85
CA LEU A 143 -6.11 -0.79 -3.32
C LEU A 143 -5.07 -1.30 -4.32
N VAL A 144 -4.11 -0.45 -4.67
CA VAL A 144 -3.08 -0.72 -5.69
C VAL A 144 -1.71 -0.47 -5.08
N ASN A 145 -0.83 -1.46 -5.20
CA ASN A 145 0.58 -1.29 -4.87
C ASN A 145 1.26 -0.59 -6.06
N GLY A 146 1.51 0.70 -5.94
CA GLY A 146 2.10 1.55 -6.98
C GLY A 146 3.56 1.22 -7.32
N THR A 147 4.25 0.47 -6.45
CA THR A 147 5.60 -0.03 -6.73
C THR A 147 5.59 -1.25 -7.66
N ALA A 148 4.48 -1.97 -7.72
CA ALA A 148 4.34 -3.20 -8.51
C ALA A 148 3.39 -3.05 -9.70
N ASN A 149 2.33 -2.23 -9.57
CA ASN A 149 1.27 -2.14 -10.56
C ASN A 149 0.70 -0.71 -10.68
N ALA A 150 0.33 -0.31 -11.89
CA ALA A 150 -0.63 0.78 -12.13
C ALA A 150 -1.87 0.20 -12.80
N VAL A 151 -3.06 0.61 -12.37
CA VAL A 151 -4.34 0.11 -12.90
C VAL A 151 -5.07 1.27 -13.56
N ARG A 152 -5.46 1.10 -14.81
CA ARG A 152 -6.31 2.03 -15.54
C ARG A 152 -7.69 1.40 -15.72
N PRO A 153 -8.69 1.82 -14.92
CA PRO A 153 -10.02 1.23 -14.99
C PRO A 153 -10.71 1.54 -16.32
N ALA A 154 -11.40 0.56 -16.90
CA ALA A 154 -12.07 0.72 -18.19
C ALA A 154 -13.10 1.87 -18.16
N ASN A 155 -13.79 2.03 -17.02
CA ASN A 155 -14.85 3.02 -16.81
C ASN A 155 -14.37 4.33 -16.17
N GLY A 156 -13.05 4.53 -16.06
CA GLY A 156 -12.46 5.67 -15.37
C GLY A 156 -12.55 5.56 -13.85
N ALA A 157 -11.78 6.40 -13.15
CA ALA A 157 -11.74 6.40 -11.70
C ALA A 157 -11.13 7.71 -11.16
N VAL A 158 -11.40 8.00 -9.89
CA VAL A 158 -10.53 8.90 -9.14
C VAL A 158 -9.36 8.11 -8.58
N VAL A 159 -8.15 8.64 -8.66
CA VAL A 159 -6.95 7.97 -8.12
C VAL A 159 -6.34 8.84 -7.03
N LEU A 160 -6.26 8.30 -5.81
CA LEU A 160 -5.61 8.91 -4.66
C LEU A 160 -4.23 8.27 -4.50
N VAL A 161 -3.18 9.06 -4.71
CA VAL A 161 -1.78 8.63 -4.59
C VAL A 161 -1.18 9.19 -3.30
N THR A 162 -0.72 8.28 -2.43
CA THR A 162 -0.10 8.56 -1.13
C THR A 162 1.26 7.86 -1.02
N GLY A 163 2.14 8.40 -0.18
CA GLY A 163 3.47 7.84 0.03
C GLY A 163 4.33 7.82 -1.23
N ASN A 164 5.28 6.88 -1.29
CA ASN A 164 6.07 6.62 -2.49
C ASN A 164 5.42 5.50 -3.31
N ALA A 165 4.66 5.89 -4.33
CA ALA A 165 3.95 4.97 -5.21
C ALA A 165 4.58 4.91 -6.62
N ALA A 166 5.87 5.21 -6.74
CA ALA A 166 6.60 5.10 -7.99
C ALA A 166 6.86 3.62 -8.34
N PRO A 167 6.80 3.24 -9.64
CA PRO A 167 6.64 4.12 -10.81
C PRO A 167 5.19 4.43 -11.20
N ALA A 168 4.18 3.80 -10.60
CA ALA A 168 2.78 3.99 -10.99
C ALA A 168 2.32 5.47 -10.93
N GLN A 169 2.81 6.23 -9.95
CA GLN A 169 2.51 7.66 -9.80
C GLN A 169 2.75 8.47 -11.10
N GLU A 170 3.83 8.17 -11.84
CA GLU A 170 4.17 8.88 -13.07
C GLU A 170 3.15 8.58 -14.19
N LEU A 171 2.70 7.33 -14.28
CA LEU A 171 1.66 6.95 -15.24
C LEU A 171 0.34 7.63 -14.93
N TYR A 172 -0.08 7.65 -13.66
CA TYR A 172 -1.29 8.33 -13.25
C TYR A 172 -1.24 9.83 -13.56
N ALA A 173 -0.09 10.48 -13.35
CA ALA A 173 0.10 11.88 -13.71
C ALA A 173 -0.06 12.12 -15.22
N GLY A 174 0.44 11.21 -16.07
CA GLY A 174 0.29 11.30 -17.52
C GLY A 174 -1.11 10.95 -18.04
N TRP A 175 -1.86 10.15 -17.28
CA TRP A 175 -3.22 9.72 -17.63
C TRP A 175 -4.33 10.66 -17.16
N ALA A 176 -4.03 11.49 -16.17
CA ALA A 176 -5.01 12.34 -15.52
C ALA A 176 -5.46 13.49 -16.42
N VAL A 177 -6.76 13.79 -16.42
CA VAL A 177 -7.32 15.00 -17.04
C VAL A 177 -7.49 16.14 -16.03
N GLN A 178 -7.47 15.82 -14.74
CA GLN A 178 -7.54 16.78 -13.65
C GLN A 178 -6.66 16.28 -12.49
N THR A 179 -5.98 17.22 -11.83
CA THR A 179 -5.14 16.95 -10.66
C THR A 179 -5.51 17.90 -9.53
N GLN A 180 -5.65 17.36 -8.32
CA GLN A 180 -5.75 18.11 -7.08
C GLN A 180 -4.62 17.65 -6.14
N ARG A 181 -4.09 18.57 -5.33
CA ARG A 181 -3.05 18.26 -4.34
C ARG A 181 -3.55 18.66 -2.98
N VAL A 182 -3.59 17.70 -2.06
CA VAL A 182 -3.91 17.95 -0.66
C VAL A 182 -2.60 18.05 0.12
N PRO A 183 -2.26 19.23 0.65
CA PRO A 183 -1.00 19.44 1.35
C PRO A 183 -0.95 18.60 2.62
N LEU A 184 0.22 18.01 2.86
CA LEU A 184 0.57 17.43 4.14
C LEU A 184 1.33 18.46 4.98
N ARG A 185 2.02 18.00 6.02
CA ARG A 185 2.91 18.81 6.85
C ARG A 185 3.99 19.49 6.01
N ALA A 186 4.53 20.60 6.52
CA ALA A 186 5.64 21.27 5.86
C ALA A 186 6.81 20.29 5.64
N GLY A 187 7.25 20.15 4.39
CA GLY A 187 8.30 19.20 3.99
C GLY A 187 7.86 17.74 3.83
N ALA A 188 6.58 17.39 4.09
CA ALA A 188 6.06 16.04 3.89
C ALA A 188 5.37 15.83 2.52
N GLY A 189 5.28 16.88 1.69
CA GLY A 189 4.71 16.80 0.35
C GLY A 189 3.18 16.86 0.33
N PHE A 190 2.57 16.08 -0.55
CA PHE A 190 1.14 16.13 -0.85
C PHE A 190 0.59 14.73 -1.11
N ILE A 191 -0.68 14.51 -0.76
CA ILE A 191 -1.48 13.43 -1.36
C ILE A 191 -2.03 14.00 -2.67
N THR A 192 -1.83 13.28 -3.77
CA THR A 192 -2.31 13.71 -5.09
C THR A 192 -3.57 12.97 -5.46
N VAL A 193 -4.59 13.70 -5.92
CA VAL A 193 -5.88 13.16 -6.34
C VAL A 193 -6.07 13.46 -7.82
N TYR A 194 -6.14 12.42 -8.63
CA TYR A 194 -6.32 12.49 -10.07
C TYR A 194 -7.75 12.12 -10.48
N ALA A 195 -8.28 12.76 -11.52
CA ALA A 195 -9.40 12.23 -12.29
C ALA A 195 -8.85 11.52 -13.52
N LEU A 196 -9.12 10.22 -13.63
CA LEU A 196 -8.81 9.42 -14.81
C LEU A 196 -10.08 9.19 -15.63
N PRO A 197 -10.09 9.56 -16.92
CA PRO A 197 -11.22 9.28 -17.79
C PRO A 197 -11.29 7.78 -18.11
N ALA A 198 -12.47 7.33 -18.55
CA ALA A 198 -12.66 6.00 -19.12
C ALA A 198 -11.79 5.78 -20.38
N GLY A 199 -11.50 4.52 -20.68
CA GLY A 199 -10.71 4.10 -21.85
C GLY A 199 -9.33 3.55 -21.52
N SER A 200 -8.60 3.13 -22.55
CA SER A 200 -7.25 2.53 -22.44
C SER A 200 -6.13 3.58 -22.47
N SER A 201 -4.92 3.20 -22.07
CA SER A 201 -3.75 4.05 -22.33
C SER A 201 -3.42 4.07 -23.82
N ASP A 202 -2.61 5.04 -24.23
CA ASP A 202 -1.91 4.92 -25.51
C ASP A 202 -0.99 3.68 -25.46
N ARG A 203 -1.06 2.86 -26.51
CA ARG A 203 -0.32 1.61 -26.66
C ARG A 203 0.75 1.69 -27.75
N ALA A 204 0.91 2.84 -28.41
CA ALA A 204 1.84 3.00 -29.53
C ALA A 204 3.31 2.68 -29.16
N ALA A 205 3.69 2.92 -27.89
CA ALA A 205 5.02 2.63 -27.39
C ALA A 205 5.23 1.16 -26.92
N LEU A 206 4.19 0.32 -26.97
CA LEU A 206 4.26 -1.07 -26.53
C LEU A 206 4.64 -1.98 -27.70
N GLN A 207 5.58 -2.89 -27.46
CA GLN A 207 5.78 -4.04 -28.34
C GLN A 207 4.68 -5.06 -28.08
N PRO A 208 3.82 -5.39 -29.05
CA PRO A 208 2.67 -6.25 -28.82
C PRO A 208 3.06 -7.73 -28.70
N PHE A 209 2.33 -8.48 -27.87
CA PHE A 209 2.40 -9.95 -27.88
C PHE A 209 1.68 -10.50 -29.11
N ALA A 210 2.26 -11.53 -29.73
CA ALA A 210 1.63 -12.27 -30.83
C ALA A 210 0.50 -13.16 -30.30
N GLU A 211 -0.51 -13.43 -31.13
CA GLU A 211 -1.56 -14.39 -30.80
C GLU A 211 -1.02 -15.83 -30.87
N PRO A 212 -1.49 -16.75 -30.00
CA PRO A 212 -2.42 -16.52 -28.89
C PRO A 212 -1.75 -15.82 -27.70
N ARG A 213 -2.43 -14.83 -27.10
CA ARG A 213 -1.91 -14.06 -25.94
C ARG A 213 -2.86 -13.98 -24.75
N THR A 214 -3.94 -14.76 -24.78
CA THR A 214 -4.89 -14.88 -23.67
C THR A 214 -4.55 -16.11 -22.84
N LEU A 215 -4.51 -15.94 -21.53
CA LEU A 215 -4.30 -17.01 -20.55
C LEU A 215 -5.67 -17.61 -20.14
N ALA A 216 -5.67 -18.86 -19.67
CA ALA A 216 -6.89 -19.57 -19.29
C ALA A 216 -7.71 -18.89 -18.16
N ASN A 217 -7.09 -18.00 -17.39
CA ASN A 217 -7.78 -17.16 -16.40
C ASN A 217 -8.42 -15.88 -17.00
N GLY A 218 -8.41 -15.74 -18.33
CA GLY A 218 -8.97 -14.60 -19.06
C GLY A 218 -8.04 -13.38 -19.17
N VAL A 219 -6.85 -13.41 -18.56
CA VAL A 219 -5.86 -12.34 -18.72
C VAL A 219 -5.38 -12.31 -20.16
N THR A 220 -5.37 -11.12 -20.77
CA THR A 220 -4.84 -10.93 -22.13
C THR A 220 -3.59 -10.07 -22.08
N LEU A 221 -2.45 -10.62 -22.52
CA LEU A 221 -1.18 -9.90 -22.57
C LEU A 221 -1.21 -8.92 -23.76
N LEU A 222 -1.11 -7.62 -23.49
CA LEU A 222 -1.26 -6.60 -24.52
C LEU A 222 0.09 -6.23 -25.13
N GLY A 223 1.08 -5.95 -24.28
CA GLY A 223 2.42 -5.61 -24.76
C GLY A 223 3.46 -5.41 -23.67
N LEU A 224 4.69 -5.24 -24.12
CA LEU A 224 5.89 -5.05 -23.33
C LEU A 224 6.48 -3.66 -23.61
N GLN A 225 7.02 -3.01 -22.59
CA GLN A 225 7.88 -1.84 -22.75
C GLN A 225 9.06 -1.93 -21.79
N ARG A 226 10.27 -1.70 -22.31
CA ARG A 226 11.45 -1.50 -21.49
C ARG A 226 11.46 -0.07 -20.95
N ILE A 227 11.62 0.09 -19.64
CA ILE A 227 11.51 1.39 -18.95
C ILE A 227 12.89 1.99 -18.70
N ALA A 228 13.90 1.16 -18.46
CA ALA A 228 15.26 1.62 -18.24
C ALA A 228 16.31 0.65 -18.78
N ALA A 229 17.57 1.09 -18.78
CA ALA A 229 18.69 0.33 -19.33
C ALA A 229 19.02 -0.93 -18.50
N ASP A 230 18.73 -0.91 -17.19
CA ASP A 230 19.08 -1.91 -16.17
C ASP A 230 18.08 -3.08 -16.06
N LEU A 231 17.56 -3.56 -17.20
CA LEU A 231 16.55 -4.63 -17.24
C LEU A 231 15.33 -4.32 -16.36
N GLN A 232 14.81 -3.10 -16.47
CA GLN A 232 13.49 -2.76 -15.96
C GLN A 232 12.50 -2.69 -17.11
N TRP A 233 11.35 -3.32 -16.94
CA TRP A 233 10.29 -3.35 -17.95
C TRP A 233 8.92 -3.33 -17.30
N ARG A 234 7.91 -3.00 -18.10
CA ARG A 234 6.52 -3.23 -17.76
C ARG A 234 5.86 -4.16 -18.76
N ILE A 235 4.93 -4.95 -18.25
CA ILE A 235 3.98 -5.71 -19.05
C ILE A 235 2.62 -5.05 -18.87
N VAL A 236 1.99 -4.72 -19.99
CA VAL A 236 0.63 -4.21 -20.02
C VAL A 236 -0.28 -5.36 -20.38
N TRP A 237 -1.29 -5.59 -19.55
CA TRP A 237 -2.25 -6.68 -19.71
C TRP A 237 -3.65 -6.23 -19.36
N GLN A 238 -4.63 -6.94 -19.88
CA GLN A 238 -6.05 -6.73 -19.59
C GLN A 238 -6.53 -7.81 -18.64
N THR A 239 -7.26 -7.42 -17.60
CA THR A 239 -7.78 -8.35 -16.58
C THR A 239 -8.85 -9.29 -17.15
N GLY A 240 -8.86 -10.51 -16.62
CA GLY A 240 -9.94 -11.48 -16.83
C GLY A 240 -11.14 -11.24 -15.91
N ALA A 241 -11.86 -12.32 -15.60
CA ALA A 241 -12.96 -12.29 -14.64
C ALA A 241 -12.43 -12.25 -13.19
N PRO A 242 -13.10 -11.56 -12.26
CA PRO A 242 -12.69 -11.56 -10.86
C PRO A 242 -12.74 -12.97 -10.25
N GLY A 243 -11.84 -13.22 -9.31
CA GLY A 243 -11.74 -14.51 -8.63
C GLY A 243 -10.92 -14.44 -7.35
N ASN A 244 -10.98 -15.49 -6.55
CA ASN A 244 -10.30 -15.56 -5.25
C ASN A 244 -8.91 -16.20 -5.33
N GLN A 245 -8.42 -16.49 -6.54
CA GLN A 245 -7.13 -17.10 -6.74
C GLN A 245 -6.05 -16.03 -6.79
N ASP A 246 -4.98 -16.24 -6.02
CA ASP A 246 -3.78 -15.43 -6.17
C ASP A 246 -2.95 -15.92 -7.35
N PHE A 247 -2.64 -15.00 -8.26
CA PHE A 247 -1.81 -15.28 -9.42
C PHE A 247 -0.51 -14.52 -9.33
N HIS A 248 0.56 -15.17 -9.77
CA HIS A 248 1.87 -14.58 -9.89
C HIS A 248 2.32 -14.67 -11.35
N PHE A 249 3.02 -13.64 -11.80
CA PHE A 249 3.75 -13.69 -13.06
C PHE A 249 5.10 -14.37 -12.83
N PHE A 250 5.49 -15.21 -13.77
CA PHE A 250 6.90 -15.53 -13.99
C PHE A 250 7.37 -14.84 -15.26
N ASN A 251 8.59 -14.33 -15.21
CA ASN A 251 9.24 -13.70 -16.35
C ASN A 251 10.63 -14.31 -16.50
N HIS A 252 10.89 -15.00 -17.61
CA HIS A 252 12.20 -15.57 -17.91
C HIS A 252 12.85 -14.78 -19.04
N LEU A 253 14.02 -14.21 -18.77
CA LEU A 253 14.87 -13.55 -19.76
C LEU A 253 15.80 -14.59 -20.36
N LEU A 254 15.71 -14.76 -21.68
CA LEU A 254 16.34 -15.85 -22.42
C LEU A 254 17.35 -15.31 -23.45
N LEU A 255 18.41 -16.08 -23.66
CA LEU A 255 19.32 -15.95 -24.80
C LEU A 255 18.72 -16.57 -26.06
N ALA A 256 19.40 -16.39 -27.19
CA ALA A 256 18.96 -16.92 -28.50
C ALA A 256 18.86 -18.46 -28.55
N ASP A 257 19.63 -19.17 -27.73
CA ASP A 257 19.61 -20.63 -27.62
C ASP A 257 18.53 -21.14 -26.63
N GLY A 258 17.74 -20.23 -26.03
CA GLY A 258 16.73 -20.54 -25.03
C GLY A 258 17.27 -20.65 -23.59
N THR A 259 18.58 -20.43 -23.37
CA THR A 259 19.17 -20.42 -22.03
C THR A 259 18.59 -19.27 -21.20
N ARG A 260 18.05 -19.58 -20.03
CA ARG A 260 17.55 -18.58 -19.08
C ARG A 260 18.71 -17.95 -18.31
N VAL A 261 18.88 -16.64 -18.46
CA VAL A 261 19.95 -15.87 -17.80
C VAL A 261 19.45 -14.99 -16.66
N ALA A 262 18.15 -14.70 -16.60
CA ALA A 262 17.54 -13.99 -15.48
C ALA A 262 16.05 -14.31 -15.36
N GLN A 263 15.50 -14.02 -14.19
CA GLN A 263 14.08 -14.23 -13.87
C GLN A 263 13.56 -13.13 -12.95
N ALA A 264 12.30 -12.76 -13.12
CA ALA A 264 11.57 -11.88 -12.21
C ALA A 264 10.16 -12.43 -11.97
N ASP A 265 9.90 -12.88 -10.75
CA ASP A 265 8.59 -13.35 -10.33
C ASP A 265 7.96 -12.31 -9.40
N ALA A 266 6.68 -12.01 -9.62
CA ALA A 266 5.95 -11.10 -8.75
C ALA A 266 4.47 -11.44 -8.73
N ALA A 267 3.81 -11.10 -7.61
CA ALA A 267 2.36 -11.16 -7.53
C ALA A 267 1.72 -10.26 -8.59
N ALA A 268 0.72 -10.78 -9.29
CA ALA A 268 -0.12 -9.97 -10.16
C ALA A 268 -1.01 -9.04 -9.33
N PHE A 269 -1.60 -8.03 -9.97
CA PHE A 269 -2.71 -7.30 -9.36
C PHE A 269 -3.80 -8.30 -8.94
N SER A 270 -4.26 -8.23 -7.69
CA SER A 270 -5.12 -9.26 -7.08
C SER A 270 -6.40 -9.49 -7.89
N ALA A 271 -6.68 -10.76 -8.20
CA ALA A 271 -7.86 -11.16 -8.96
C ALA A 271 -9.18 -10.83 -8.25
N LEU A 272 -9.16 -10.68 -6.92
CA LEU A 272 -10.30 -10.22 -6.13
C LEU A 272 -10.76 -8.81 -6.54
N GLN A 273 -9.83 -8.03 -7.06
CA GLN A 273 -10.05 -6.63 -7.43
C GLN A 273 -10.23 -6.43 -8.94
N TRP A 274 -10.19 -7.49 -9.76
CA TRP A 274 -10.34 -7.37 -11.20
C TRP A 274 -11.73 -6.88 -11.60
N ARG A 275 -11.78 -6.05 -12.64
CA ARG A 275 -13.01 -5.68 -13.33
C ARG A 275 -12.80 -5.90 -14.81
N ALA A 276 -13.85 -6.27 -15.53
CA ALA A 276 -13.73 -6.57 -16.94
C ALA A 276 -13.09 -5.40 -17.70
N ALA A 277 -12.10 -5.72 -18.53
CA ALA A 277 -11.38 -4.77 -19.39
C ALA A 277 -10.52 -3.70 -18.70
N ASP A 278 -10.26 -3.82 -17.40
CA ASP A 278 -9.23 -2.98 -16.79
C ASP A 278 -7.86 -3.31 -17.39
N GLU A 279 -7.08 -2.26 -17.59
CA GLU A 279 -5.71 -2.37 -18.07
C GLU A 279 -4.76 -2.24 -16.87
N VAL A 280 -3.85 -3.19 -16.74
CA VAL A 280 -2.86 -3.22 -15.66
C VAL A 280 -1.47 -3.15 -16.26
N HIS A 281 -0.66 -2.24 -15.72
CA HIS A 281 0.75 -2.06 -16.03
C HIS A 281 1.54 -2.62 -14.86
N SER A 282 2.08 -3.84 -15.00
CA SER A 282 2.90 -4.48 -13.98
C SER A 282 4.38 -4.22 -14.25
N PHE A 283 5.11 -3.81 -13.22
CA PHE A 283 6.52 -3.44 -13.30
C PHE A 283 7.42 -4.56 -12.80
N PHE A 284 8.51 -4.81 -13.51
CA PHE A 284 9.46 -5.86 -13.21
C PHE A 284 10.89 -5.35 -13.38
N ALA A 285 11.80 -5.92 -12.60
CA ALA A 285 13.23 -5.68 -12.68
C ALA A 285 13.97 -7.00 -12.46
N ALA A 286 15.10 -7.16 -13.14
CA ALA A 286 16.01 -8.28 -12.93
C ALA A 286 17.46 -7.82 -13.09
N SER A 287 18.42 -8.67 -12.73
CA SER A 287 19.83 -8.45 -13.01
C SER A 287 20.41 -9.63 -13.77
N SER A 288 21.31 -9.35 -14.71
CA SER A 288 22.05 -10.36 -15.47
C SER A 288 23.40 -9.78 -15.90
N ALA A 289 24.46 -10.60 -15.86
CA ALA A 289 25.76 -10.23 -16.41
C ALA A 289 25.71 -10.10 -17.95
N ASP A 290 24.81 -10.85 -18.59
CA ASP A 290 24.69 -10.93 -20.05
C ASP A 290 23.47 -10.17 -20.57
N ALA A 291 23.14 -9.02 -19.95
CA ALA A 291 21.95 -8.24 -20.27
C ALA A 291 21.83 -7.86 -21.76
N ALA A 292 22.96 -7.65 -22.43
CA ALA A 292 23.02 -7.32 -23.86
C ALA A 292 22.77 -8.52 -24.79
N ALA A 293 22.93 -9.75 -24.28
CA ALA A 293 22.72 -10.98 -25.05
C ALA A 293 21.28 -11.51 -24.96
N ILE A 294 20.43 -10.89 -24.13
CA ILE A 294 19.02 -11.26 -24.01
C ILE A 294 18.30 -10.95 -25.32
N THR A 295 17.60 -11.95 -25.85
CA THR A 295 16.86 -11.84 -27.11
C THR A 295 15.37 -12.06 -26.94
N GLN A 296 14.94 -12.70 -25.85
CA GLN A 296 13.55 -13.06 -25.63
C GLN A 296 13.12 -12.92 -24.16
N LEU A 297 11.85 -12.61 -23.97
CA LEU A 297 11.14 -12.73 -22.71
C LEU A 297 10.06 -13.79 -22.86
N ARG A 298 10.08 -14.79 -21.98
CA ARG A 298 8.99 -15.76 -21.79
C ARG A 298 8.22 -15.38 -20.53
N VAL A 299 6.93 -15.12 -20.68
CA VAL A 299 6.03 -14.68 -19.59
C VAL A 299 4.81 -15.58 -19.49
N GLY A 300 4.40 -15.88 -18.28
CA GLY A 300 3.12 -16.52 -18.01
C GLY A 300 2.67 -16.27 -16.58
N MET A 301 1.61 -16.95 -16.16
CA MET A 301 1.10 -16.88 -14.80
C MET A 301 1.04 -18.28 -14.16
N TYR A 302 1.10 -18.31 -12.83
CA TYR A 302 0.77 -19.48 -12.03
C TYR A 302 -0.08 -19.10 -10.82
N THR A 303 -0.80 -20.06 -10.27
CA THR A 303 -1.53 -19.90 -9.01
C THR A 303 -0.59 -19.99 -7.82
N TYR A 304 -0.79 -19.17 -6.79
CA TYR A 304 -0.04 -19.26 -5.54
C TYR A 304 -1.00 -19.64 -4.39
N PRO A 305 -0.61 -20.53 -3.47
CA PRO A 305 0.70 -21.20 -3.34
C PRO A 305 0.86 -22.48 -4.17
N ASP A 306 -0.14 -22.91 -4.94
CA ASP A 306 -0.15 -24.23 -5.59
C ASP A 306 0.86 -24.39 -6.74
N LEU A 307 1.41 -23.28 -7.25
CA LEU A 307 2.34 -23.19 -8.38
C LEU A 307 1.80 -23.83 -9.67
N ALA A 308 0.47 -23.91 -9.84
CA ALA A 308 -0.13 -24.47 -11.03
C ALA A 308 -0.07 -23.46 -12.18
N ASN A 309 0.49 -23.86 -13.32
CA ASN A 309 0.58 -23.01 -14.50
C ASN A 309 -0.81 -22.65 -15.04
N VAL A 310 -0.95 -21.39 -15.46
CA VAL A 310 -2.11 -20.92 -16.23
C VAL A 310 -1.69 -20.91 -17.71
N PRO A 311 -2.20 -21.85 -18.53
CA PRO A 311 -1.77 -21.95 -19.92
C PRO A 311 -2.31 -20.79 -20.76
N VAL A 312 -1.58 -20.48 -21.83
CA VAL A 312 -2.06 -19.67 -22.95
C VAL A 312 -3.06 -20.49 -23.76
N VAL A 313 -4.19 -19.88 -24.12
CA VAL A 313 -5.30 -20.51 -24.82
C VAL A 313 -5.59 -19.83 -26.16
N ASP A 314 -6.12 -20.59 -27.12
CA ASP A 314 -6.64 -20.05 -28.38
C ASP A 314 -8.03 -19.39 -28.21
N ALA A 315 -8.60 -18.89 -29.32
CA ALA A 315 -9.92 -18.26 -29.33
C ALA A 315 -11.08 -19.19 -28.95
N LEU A 316 -10.87 -20.51 -28.97
CA LEU A 316 -11.83 -21.53 -28.55
C LEU A 316 -11.59 -21.98 -27.09
N GLY A 317 -10.55 -21.46 -26.42
CA GLY A 317 -10.19 -21.82 -25.05
C GLY A 317 -9.33 -23.07 -24.93
N ASN A 318 -8.79 -23.62 -26.03
CA ASN A 318 -7.90 -24.79 -25.94
C ASN A 318 -6.49 -24.35 -25.53
N PRO A 319 -5.83 -25.05 -24.58
CA PRO A 319 -4.43 -24.79 -24.24
C PRO A 319 -3.50 -24.95 -25.44
N GLN A 320 -2.63 -23.97 -25.65
CA GLN A 320 -1.65 -23.93 -26.75
C GLN A 320 -0.20 -23.94 -26.24
N ALA A 321 0.08 -23.26 -25.12
CA ALA A 321 1.41 -23.17 -24.54
C ALA A 321 1.35 -22.83 -23.04
N ASP A 322 2.42 -23.09 -22.30
CA ASP A 322 2.49 -22.74 -20.87
C ASP A 322 2.81 -21.25 -20.62
N ALA A 323 3.19 -20.52 -21.67
CA ALA A 323 3.66 -19.13 -21.59
C ALA A 323 3.61 -18.44 -22.96
N ALA A 324 3.49 -17.12 -22.97
CA ALA A 324 3.73 -16.31 -24.16
C ALA A 324 5.23 -15.97 -24.27
N THR A 325 5.72 -15.86 -25.49
CA THR A 325 7.10 -15.43 -25.77
C THR A 325 7.08 -14.19 -26.64
N ILE A 326 7.95 -13.23 -26.33
CA ILE A 326 8.11 -11.99 -27.07
C ILE A 326 9.59 -11.68 -27.24
N ALA A 327 9.98 -11.10 -28.39
CA ALA A 327 11.34 -10.64 -28.58
C ALA A 327 11.67 -9.55 -27.56
N TRP A 328 12.82 -9.64 -26.91
CA TRP A 328 13.27 -8.65 -25.95
C TRP A 328 13.68 -7.36 -26.69
N PRO A 329 13.07 -6.21 -26.37
CA PRO A 329 13.41 -4.95 -27.03
C PRO A 329 14.85 -4.58 -26.69
N GLN A 330 15.68 -4.51 -27.73
CA GLN A 330 17.06 -4.05 -27.62
C GLN A 330 17.05 -2.61 -27.08
N ALA A 331 18.10 -2.25 -26.34
CA ALA A 331 18.22 -0.87 -25.89
C ALA A 331 18.28 0.02 -27.13
N VAL A 332 17.42 1.04 -27.18
CA VAL A 332 17.57 2.08 -28.20
C VAL A 332 18.94 2.71 -27.92
N ALA A 333 19.87 2.58 -28.87
CA ALA A 333 21.15 3.27 -28.76
C ALA A 333 20.87 4.78 -28.59
N PRO A 334 21.56 5.47 -27.66
CA PRO A 334 21.29 6.87 -27.35
C PRO A 334 21.38 7.80 -28.54
#